data_AF-A0A258C846-F1
#
_entry.id   AF-A0A258C846-F1
#
_cell.length_a   1.000
_cell.length_b   1.000
_cell.length_c   1.000
_cell.angle_alpha   90.00
_cell.angle_beta   90.00
_cell.angle_gamma   90.00
#
_symmetry.space_group_name_H-M   'P 1'
#
loop_
_entity.id
_entity.type
_entity.pdbx_description
1 polymer ?
#
loop_
_entity_poly.entity_id
_entity_poly.type
_entity_poly.pdbx_seq_one_letter_code
_entity_poly.pdbx_strand_id
1 'polypeptide(L)'
;MTALCRVLAALFLLLSPLLSYGEILLVQKQAFEIADFTTQSGKTISPVRVGWEAYGTLNADKSNAILITHFFSGTSHAAGKYQPEDAVAGYWDAIIGPG
;
A
#
# COMPACT_ATOMS: atom_id res chain seq x y z
N MET A 1 -4.86 16.35 44.59
CA MET A 1 -4.27 15.32 43.70
C MET A 1 -5.27 14.69 42.74
N THR A 2 -6.51 14.39 43.13
CA THR A 2 -7.53 13.75 42.27
C THR A 2 -8.06 14.63 41.14
N ALA A 3 -8.22 15.94 41.35
CA ALA A 3 -8.71 16.87 40.33
C ALA A 3 -7.71 17.06 39.17
N LEU A 4 -6.41 17.18 39.48
CA LEU A 4 -5.33 17.33 38.49
C LEU A 4 -5.22 16.09 37.57
N CYS A 5 -5.36 14.89 38.14
CA CYS A 5 -5.32 13.63 37.41
C CYS A 5 -6.51 13.48 36.43
N ARG A 6 -7.70 13.99 36.81
CA ARG A 6 -8.89 13.99 35.94
C ARG A 6 -8.77 14.98 34.79
N VAL A 7 -8.19 16.15 35.03
CA VAL A 7 -7.93 17.15 33.98
C VAL A 7 -6.90 16.64 32.98
N LEU A 8 -5.82 16.02 33.44
CA LEU A 8 -4.81 15.41 32.57
C LEU A 8 -5.38 14.25 31.74
N ALA A 9 -6.21 13.38 32.33
CA ALA A 9 -6.88 12.29 31.61
C ALA A 9 -7.88 12.82 30.56
N ALA A 10 -8.63 13.88 30.87
CA ALA A 10 -9.54 14.52 29.92
C ALA A 10 -8.78 15.22 28.77
N LEU A 11 -7.64 15.85 29.06
CA LEU A 11 -6.78 16.47 28.05
C LEU A 11 -6.16 15.43 27.11
N PHE A 12 -5.75 14.28 27.65
CA PHE A 12 -5.21 13.17 26.88
C PHE A 12 -6.26 12.56 25.93
N LEU A 13 -7.49 12.36 26.43
CA LEU A 13 -8.62 11.88 25.61
C LEU A 13 -8.98 12.85 24.48
N LEU A 14 -8.91 14.16 24.73
CA LEU A 14 -9.15 15.20 23.73
C LEU A 14 -8.02 15.32 22.69
N LEU A 15 -6.79 14.91 23.03
CA LEU A 15 -5.64 14.90 22.11
C LEU A 15 -5.47 13.61 21.30
N SER A 16 -6.11 12.51 21.71
CA SER A 16 -6.04 11.21 21.01
C SER A 16 -6.28 11.27 19.49
N PRO A 17 -7.28 12.00 18.96
CA PRO A 17 -7.52 12.02 17.51
C PRO A 17 -6.42 12.75 16.73
N LEU A 18 -5.59 13.58 17.38
CA LEU A 18 -4.45 14.24 16.73
C LEU A 18 -3.25 13.27 16.53
N LEU A 19 -3.20 12.18 17.29
CA LEU A 19 -2.19 11.12 17.14
C LEU A 19 -2.63 10.01 16.17
N SER A 20 -3.90 10.01 15.74
CA SER A 20 -4.43 9.07 14.75
C SER A 20 -4.27 9.58 13.31
N TYR A 21 -3.19 10.32 13.02
CA TYR A 21 -2.73 10.45 11.65
C TYR A 21 -2.13 9.09 11.28
N GLY A 22 -2.91 8.25 10.60
CA GLY A 22 -2.43 6.95 10.14
C GLY A 22 -1.11 7.12 9.41
N GLU A 23 -0.14 6.25 9.70
CA GLU A 23 1.15 6.31 9.00
C GLU A 23 0.91 6.36 7.50
N ILE A 24 1.55 7.33 6.83
CA ILE A 24 1.49 7.43 5.37
C ILE A 24 2.22 6.21 4.83
N LEU A 25 1.49 5.30 4.19
CA LEU A 25 2.06 4.16 3.49
C LEU A 25 2.79 4.64 2.23
N LEU A 26 4.10 4.85 2.33
CA LEU A 26 4.95 5.12 1.17
C LEU A 26 5.31 3.83 0.46
N VAL A 27 5.10 3.82 -0.85
CA VAL A 27 5.21 2.63 -1.68
C VAL A 27 6.32 2.82 -2.69
N GLN A 28 7.17 1.81 -2.85
CA GLN A 28 8.23 1.84 -3.84
C GLN A 28 7.80 1.08 -5.10
N LYS A 29 7.80 1.78 -6.24
CA LYS A 29 7.58 1.16 -7.54
C LYS A 29 8.72 0.22 -7.91
N GLN A 30 8.38 -0.99 -8.33
CA GLN A 30 9.31 -1.99 -8.83
C GLN A 30 9.05 -2.27 -10.32
N ALA A 31 10.03 -2.91 -10.97
CA ALA A 31 9.89 -3.45 -12.31
C ALA A 31 10.23 -4.94 -12.29
N PHE A 32 9.49 -5.71 -13.07
CA PHE A 32 9.79 -7.12 -13.36
C PHE A 32 9.98 -7.28 -14.86
N GLU A 33 11.05 -7.99 -15.25
CA GLU A 33 11.43 -8.20 -16.64
C GLU A 33 11.42 -9.69 -16.97
N ILE A 34 10.87 -10.01 -18.15
CA ILE A 34 10.89 -11.33 -18.75
C ILE A 34 11.58 -11.17 -20.10
N ALA A 35 12.66 -11.91 -20.33
CA ALA A 35 13.40 -11.85 -21.59
C ALA A 35 12.50 -12.20 -22.78
N ASP A 36 11.86 -13.38 -22.74
CA ASP A 36 10.96 -13.84 -23.78
C ASP A 36 9.66 -14.36 -23.16
N PHE A 37 8.52 -13.78 -23.56
CA PHE A 37 7.19 -14.22 -23.13
C PHE A 37 6.37 -14.70 -24.32
N THR A 38 6.06 -16.00 -24.36
CA THR A 38 5.14 -16.56 -25.35
C THR A 38 3.70 -16.39 -24.88
N THR A 39 2.93 -15.62 -25.66
CA THR A 39 1.51 -15.38 -25.41
C THR A 39 0.68 -16.63 -25.67
N GLN A 40 -0.57 -16.64 -25.19
CA GLN A 40 -1.53 -17.72 -25.46
C GLN A 40 -1.76 -17.97 -26.97
N SER A 41 -1.60 -16.94 -27.81
CA SER A 41 -1.70 -17.06 -29.27
C SER A 41 -0.45 -17.62 -29.96
N GLY A 42 0.59 -17.98 -29.20
CA GLY A 42 1.86 -18.50 -29.71
C GLY A 42 2.86 -17.44 -30.18
N LYS A 43 2.49 -16.15 -30.18
CA LYS A 43 3.42 -15.04 -30.48
C LYS A 43 4.32 -14.73 -29.29
N THR A 44 5.58 -14.39 -29.54
CA THR A 44 6.54 -13.98 -28.50
C THR A 44 6.64 -12.46 -28.40
N ILE A 45 6.73 -11.94 -27.17
CA ILE A 45 7.06 -10.56 -26.85
C ILE A 45 8.41 -10.56 -26.14
N SER A 46 9.35 -9.72 -26.60
CA SER A 46 10.73 -9.68 -26.10
C SER A 46 11.31 -8.26 -26.19
N PRO A 47 11.73 -7.63 -25.08
CA PRO A 47 11.47 -8.02 -23.69
C PRO A 47 10.07 -7.62 -23.22
N VAL A 48 9.52 -8.33 -22.23
CA VAL A 48 8.35 -7.85 -21.46
C VAL A 48 8.86 -7.20 -20.18
N ARG A 49 8.38 -5.98 -19.90
CA ARG A 49 8.65 -5.26 -18.66
C ARG A 49 7.35 -4.76 -18.06
N VAL A 50 7.07 -5.12 -16.82
CA VAL A 50 5.85 -4.74 -16.10
C VAL A 50 6.19 -4.07 -14.77
N GLY A 51 5.49 -2.98 -14.46
CA GLY A 51 5.60 -2.31 -13.16
C GLY A 51 4.74 -3.02 -12.12
N TRP A 52 5.29 -3.20 -10.92
CA TRP A 52 4.56 -3.78 -9.78
C TRP A 52 4.97 -3.09 -8.48
N GLU A 53 4.24 -3.36 -7.42
CA GLU A 53 4.53 -2.91 -6.05
C GLU A 53 3.89 -3.87 -5.05
N ALA A 54 4.30 -3.79 -3.78
CA ALA A 54 3.77 -4.62 -2.71
C ALA A 54 3.64 -3.80 -1.41
N TYR A 55 2.77 -4.28 -0.54
CA TYR A 55 2.46 -3.72 0.77
C TYR A 55 2.62 -4.83 1.82
N GLY A 56 3.09 -4.47 3.02
CA GLY A 56 3.34 -5.43 4.09
C GLY A 56 4.57 -6.31 3.90
N THR A 57 4.61 -7.41 4.66
CA THR A 57 5.76 -8.33 4.71
C THR A 57 5.32 -9.75 4.38
N LEU A 58 6.01 -10.38 3.43
CA LEU A 58 5.83 -11.80 3.12
C LEU A 58 6.34 -12.65 4.27
N ASN A 59 5.52 -13.58 4.77
CA ASN A 59 5.92 -14.49 5.84
C ASN A 59 6.91 -15.56 5.34
N ALA A 60 7.60 -16.24 6.26
CA ALA A 60 8.71 -17.15 5.93
C ALA A 60 8.30 -18.33 5.03
N ASP A 61 7.12 -18.88 5.24
CA ASP A 61 6.53 -19.97 4.44
C ASP A 61 5.79 -19.48 3.18
N LYS A 62 5.74 -18.15 2.96
CA LYS A 62 5.12 -17.47 1.81
C LYS A 62 3.63 -17.77 1.63
N SER A 63 2.91 -18.05 2.72
CA SER A 63 1.49 -18.41 2.71
C SER A 63 0.53 -17.21 2.79
N ASN A 64 1.05 -15.98 2.96
CA ASN A 64 0.22 -14.77 3.17
C ASN A 64 0.13 -13.82 1.96
N ALA A 65 0.53 -14.24 0.75
CA ALA A 65 0.46 -13.39 -0.43
C ALA A 65 -0.97 -13.24 -0.96
N ILE A 66 -1.42 -12.00 -1.18
CA ILE A 66 -2.70 -11.67 -1.84
C ILE A 66 -2.39 -10.86 -3.10
N LEU A 67 -2.89 -11.30 -4.26
CA LEU A 67 -2.71 -10.61 -5.53
C LEU A 67 -3.89 -9.67 -5.82
N ILE A 68 -3.60 -8.41 -6.10
CA ILE A 68 -4.59 -7.42 -6.55
C ILE A 68 -4.45 -7.21 -8.06
N THR A 69 -5.48 -7.58 -8.82
CA THR A 69 -5.57 -7.28 -10.25
C THR A 69 -6.36 -6.00 -10.48
N HIS A 70 -5.79 -5.05 -11.20
CA HIS A 70 -6.41 -3.74 -11.42
C HIS A 70 -7.53 -3.78 -12.48
N PHE A 71 -8.36 -2.74 -12.48
CA PHE A 71 -9.40 -2.53 -13.49
C PHE A 71 -8.82 -1.93 -14.80
N PHE A 72 -9.67 -1.75 -15.81
CA PHE A 72 -9.26 -1.39 -17.19
C PHE A 72 -8.32 -0.18 -17.31
N SER A 73 -8.65 0.94 -16.66
CA SER A 73 -7.83 2.17 -16.64
C SER A 73 -6.96 2.29 -15.39
N GLY A 74 -6.87 1.22 -14.59
CA GLY A 74 -6.07 1.18 -13.38
C GLY A 74 -4.59 0.92 -13.66
N THR A 75 -3.79 0.96 -12.59
CA THR A 75 -2.36 0.60 -12.60
C THR A 75 -2.08 -0.35 -11.43
N SER A 76 -0.83 -0.73 -11.16
CA SER A 76 -0.51 -1.50 -9.94
C SER A 76 -0.73 -0.72 -8.63
N HIS A 77 -1.02 0.58 -8.71
CA HIS A 77 -1.15 1.47 -7.54
C HIS A 77 -2.50 1.32 -6.82
N ALA A 78 -2.60 0.24 -6.05
CA ALA A 78 -3.81 -0.12 -5.31
C ALA A 78 -3.93 0.62 -3.96
N ALA A 79 -2.81 0.97 -3.31
CA ALA A 79 -2.82 1.63 -2.01
C ALA A 79 -1.57 2.49 -1.79
N GLY A 80 -1.59 3.31 -0.73
CA GLY A 80 -0.48 4.16 -0.34
C GLY A 80 -0.20 5.31 -1.32
N LYS A 81 0.97 5.93 -1.18
CA LYS A 81 1.46 7.00 -2.05
C LYS A 81 2.89 6.72 -2.49
N TYR A 82 3.31 7.29 -3.61
CA TYR A 82 4.72 7.27 -4.02
C TYR A 82 5.52 8.37 -3.33
N GLN A 83 4.89 9.53 -3.08
CA GLN A 83 5.44 10.66 -2.35
C GLN A 83 4.43 11.16 -1.31
N PRO A 84 4.86 11.66 -0.13
CA PRO A 84 3.94 12.15 0.90
C PRO A 84 2.92 13.19 0.39
N GLU A 85 3.35 14.02 -0.57
CA GLU A 85 2.60 15.13 -1.16
C GLU A 85 1.62 14.71 -2.26
N ASP A 86 1.61 13.44 -2.69
CA ASP A 86 0.69 12.97 -3.74
C ASP A 86 -0.76 13.30 -3.34
N ALA A 87 -1.52 13.91 -4.26
CA ALA A 87 -2.85 14.43 -3.95
C ALA A 87 -3.85 13.31 -3.58
N VAL A 88 -3.67 12.13 -4.16
CA VAL A 88 -4.57 10.97 -3.99
C VAL A 88 -3.70 9.72 -3.81
N ALA A 89 -4.09 8.85 -2.89
CA ALA A 89 -3.48 7.53 -2.70
C ALA A 89 -3.98 6.53 -3.78
N GLY A 90 -3.53 5.28 -3.69
CA GLY A 90 -4.01 4.19 -4.55
C GLY A 90 -5.53 3.96 -4.51
N TYR A 91 -6.07 3.34 -5.55
CA TYR A 91 -7.52 3.30 -5.80
C TYR A 91 -8.35 2.48 -4.80
N TRP A 92 -7.70 1.65 -3.97
CA TRP A 92 -8.28 0.81 -2.91
C TRP A 92 -7.64 1.06 -1.55
N ASP A 93 -7.00 2.23 -1.35
CA ASP A 93 -6.30 2.61 -0.12
C ASP A 93 -7.16 2.43 1.15
N ALA A 94 -8.47 2.70 1.05
CA ALA A 94 -9.40 2.56 2.17
C ALA A 94 -9.54 1.13 2.73
N ILE A 95 -9.11 0.10 1.99
CA ILE A 95 -9.24 -1.32 2.37
C ILE A 95 -7.92 -2.09 2.34
N ILE A 96 -6.80 -1.43 2.05
CA ILE A 96 -5.47 -2.03 2.01
C ILE A 96 -4.55 -1.20 2.92
N GLY A 97 -4.22 -1.77 4.08
CA GLY A 97 -3.32 -1.14 5.06
C GLY A 97 -1.86 -1.61 4.89
N PRO A 98 -0.97 -1.18 5.81
CA PRO A 98 0.45 -1.50 5.77
C PRO A 98 0.78 -2.99 5.96
N GLY A 99 -0.17 -3.83 6.39
CA GLY A 99 0.01 -5.27 6.57
C GLY A 99 0.38 -5.67 7.99
#